data_AF-A0A0N0C352-F1
#
_entry.id   AF-A0A0N0C352-F1
#
_cell.length_a   1.000
_cell.length_b   1.000
_cell.length_c   1.000
_cell.angle_alpha   90.00
_cell.angle_beta   90.00
_cell.angle_gamma   90.00
#
_symmetry.space_group_name_H-M   'P 1'
#
loop_
_entity.id
_entity.type
_entity.pdbx_description
1 polymer ?
#
loop_
_entity_poly.entity_id
_entity_poly.type
_entity_poly.pdbx_seq_one_letter_code
_entity_poly.pdbx_strand_id
1 'polypeptide(L)' 'MNDKKLRGALQRLQLKYGKSTTFVAYNIGISRKHLSKWLNNESCVVSDSLKTKLNKYIKGEM' A
#
# COMPACT_ATOMS: atom_id res chain seq x y z
N MET A 1 -8.06 8.96 0.73
CA MET A 1 -7.17 9.02 1.92
C MET A 1 -5.88 9.71 1.54
N ASN A 2 -5.26 10.47 2.44
CA ASN A 2 -3.90 10.99 2.23
C ASN A 2 -2.87 9.85 2.39
N ASP A 3 -1.69 9.96 1.77
CA ASP A 3 -0.60 8.97 1.78
C ASP A 3 -0.25 8.49 3.20
N LYS A 4 -0.16 9.42 4.16
CA LYS A 4 0.11 9.08 5.58
C LYS A 4 -0.94 8.11 6.16
N LYS A 5 -2.22 8.35 5.89
CA LYS A 5 -3.32 7.48 6.34
C LYS A 5 -3.30 6.13 5.62
N LEU A 6 -2.98 6.13 4.32
CA LEU A 6 -2.85 4.90 3.52
C LEU A 6 -1.69 4.02 4.01
N ARG A 7 -0.52 4.59 4.28
CA ARG A 7 0.64 3.85 4.81
C ARG A 7 0.31 3.20 6.15
N GLY A 8 -0.24 3.96 7.09
CA GLY A 8 -0.60 3.42 8.40
C GLY A 8 -1.71 2.37 8.34
N ALA A 9 -2.67 2.51 7.42
CA ALA A 9 -3.68 1.47 7.21
C ALA A 9 -3.07 0.21 6.60
N LEU A 10 -2.18 0.35 5.61
CA LEU A 10 -1.51 -0.79 5.00
C LEU A 10 -0.61 -1.52 5.98
N GLN A 11 0.21 -0.82 6.75
CA GLN A 11 1.08 -1.41 7.77
C GLN A 11 0.27 -2.19 8.82
N ARG A 12 -0.86 -1.65 9.28
CA ARG A 12 -1.77 -2.37 10.20
C ARG A 12 -2.35 -3.63 9.57
N LEU A 13 -2.70 -3.59 8.28
CA LEU A 13 -3.21 -4.74 7.55
C LEU A 13 -2.13 -5.81 7.37
N GLN A 14 -0.89 -5.41 7.06
CA GLN A 14 0.26 -6.30 7.00
C GLN A 14 0.52 -6.99 8.34
N LEU A 15 0.47 -6.25 9.46
CA LEU A 15 0.60 -6.80 10.81
C LEU A 15 -0.55 -7.76 11.15
N LYS A 16 -1.80 -7.37 10.86
CA LYS A 16 -2.99 -8.16 11.20
C LYS A 16 -3.05 -9.50 10.47
N TYR A 17 -2.69 -9.52 9.19
CA TYR A 17 -2.83 -10.70 8.33
C TYR A 17 -1.50 -11.38 7.98
N GLY A 18 -0.38 -10.90 8.53
CA GLY A 18 0.96 -11.39 8.18
C GLY A 18 1.32 -11.21 6.70
N LYS A 19 0.67 -10.28 5.99
CA LYS A 19 0.86 -10.14 4.54
C LYS A 19 2.17 -9.41 4.23
N SER A 20 3.03 -10.06 3.45
CA SER A 20 4.29 -9.46 3.02
C SER A 20 4.07 -8.30 2.05
N THR A 21 5.01 -7.35 2.02
CA THR A 21 5.02 -6.27 1.02
C THR A 21 5.05 -6.82 -0.42
N THR A 22 5.66 -7.98 -0.65
CA THR A 22 5.64 -8.66 -1.94
C THR A 22 4.22 -9.08 -2.33
N PHE A 23 3.49 -9.72 -1.41
CA PHE A 23 2.11 -10.15 -1.64
C PHE A 23 1.20 -8.96 -1.95
N VAL A 24 1.31 -7.88 -1.17
CA VAL A 24 0.54 -6.66 -1.40
C VAL A 24 0.88 -6.05 -2.77
N ALA A 25 2.17 -5.92 -3.09
CA ALA A 25 2.61 -5.33 -4.35
C ALA A 25 2.08 -6.11 -5.56
N TYR A 26 2.09 -7.45 -5.48
CA TYR A 26 1.53 -8.34 -6.48
C TYR A 26 0.03 -8.10 -6.72
N ASN A 27 -0.78 -8.07 -5.65
CA ASN A 27 -2.23 -7.86 -5.77
C ASN A 27 -2.60 -6.48 -6.33
N ILE A 28 -1.79 -5.46 -6.04
CA ILE A 28 -2.04 -4.08 -6.48
C ILE A 28 -1.46 -3.83 -7.90
N GLY A 29 -0.65 -4.77 -8.41
CA GLY A 29 -0.03 -4.69 -9.73
C GLY A 29 1.11 -3.67 -9.79
N ILE A 30 1.95 -3.61 -8.75
CA ILE A 30 3.15 -2.76 -8.70
C ILE A 30 4.38 -3.56 -8.27
N SER A 31 5.56 -3.00 -8.54
CA SER A 31 6.80 -3.63 -8.08
C SER A 31 6.93 -3.54 -6.56
N ARG A 32 7.45 -4.61 -5.94
CA ARG A 32 7.79 -4.64 -4.51
C ARG A 32 8.67 -3.46 -4.12
N LYS A 33 9.64 -3.12 -4.96
CA LYS A 33 10.57 -2.00 -4.73
C LYS A 33 9.85 -0.67 -4.67
N HIS A 34 8.88 -0.43 -5.57
CA HIS A 34 8.07 0.78 -5.57
C HIS A 34 7.24 0.87 -4.28
N LEU A 35 6.52 -0.19 -3.92
CA LEU A 35 5.71 -0.21 -2.70
C LEU A 35 6.56 -0.02 -1.44
N SER A 36 7.72 -0.69 -1.37
CA SER A 36 8.65 -0.57 -0.25
C SER A 36 9.24 0.83 -0.14
N LYS A 37 9.60 1.46 -1.27
CA LYS A 37 10.07 2.86 -1.30
C LYS A 37 8.99 3.79 -0.75
N TRP A 38 7.74 3.61 -1.20
CA TRP A 38 6.63 4.43 -0.73
C TRP A 38 6.31 4.21 0.75
N LEU A 39 6.41 2.98 1.27
CA LEU A 39 6.17 2.67 2.68
C LEU A 39 7.22 3.26 3.62
N ASN A 40 8.49 3.29 3.19
CA ASN A 40 9.62 3.68 4.04
C ASN A 40 10.10 5.12 3.83
N ASN A 41 9.59 5.83 2.82
CA ASN A 41 9.99 7.21 2.53
C ASN A 41 8.77 8.13 2.63
N GLU A 42 8.76 9.02 3.63
CA GLU A 42 7.60 9.86 3.88
C GLU A 42 7.30 10.86 2.76
N SER A 43 8.35 11.35 2.10
CA SER A 43 8.28 12.30 0.98
C SER A 43 7.88 11.65 -0.35
N CYS A 44 7.86 10.32 -0.42
CA CYS A 44 7.47 9.61 -1.63
C CYS A 44 5.96 9.61 -1.78
N VAL A 45 5.43 10.43 -2.68
CA VAL A 45 4.01 10.40 -3.09
C VAL A 45 3.81 9.42 -4.25
N VAL A 46 2.64 8.80 -4.31
CA VAL A 46 2.22 7.95 -5.44
C VAL A 46 1.10 8.61 -6.22
N SER A 47 0.87 8.15 -7.45
CA SER A 47 -0.22 8.63 -8.30
C SER A 47 -1.59 8.36 -7.66
N ASP A 48 -2.59 9.18 -7.99
CA ASP A 48 -3.95 9.00 -7.47
C ASP A 48 -4.60 7.68 -7.90
N SER A 49 -4.23 7.18 -9.09
CA SER A 49 -4.60 5.84 -9.54
C SER A 49 -4.10 4.76 -8.57
N LEU A 50 -2.87 4.88 -8.07
CA LEU A 50 -2.31 3.93 -7.12
C LEU A 50 -2.92 4.08 -5.72
N LYS A 51 -3.17 5.32 -5.28
CA LYS A 51 -3.91 5.58 -4.03
C LYS A 51 -5.29 4.93 -4.06
N THR A 52 -5.97 4.99 -5.21
CA THR A 52 -7.29 4.38 -5.40
C THR A 52 -7.22 2.86 -5.28
N LYS A 53 -6.25 2.21 -5.95
CA LYS A 53 -6.05 0.76 -5.83
C LYS A 53 -5.69 0.33 -4.40
N LEU A 54 -4.76 1.03 -3.75
CA LEU A 54 -4.39 0.78 -2.35
C LEU A 54 -5.60 0.91 -1.42
N ASN A 55 -6.44 1.93 -1.63
CA ASN A 55 -7.63 2.15 -0.84
C ASN A 55 -8.65 1.01 -1.00
N LYS A 56 -8.92 0.56 -2.24
CA LYS A 56 -9.78 -0.60 -2.51
C LYS A 56 -9.24 -1.86 -1.85
N TYR A 57 -7.94 -2.12 -2.00
CA TYR A 57 -7.26 -3.25 -1.37
C TYR A 57 -7.39 -3.23 0.16
N ILE A 58 -7.19 -2.08 0.80
CA ILE A 58 -7.30 -1.94 2.26
C ILE A 58 -8.72 -2.18 2.76
N LYS A 59 -9.73 -1.79 1.97
CA LYS A 59 -11.14 -2.03 2.29
C LYS A 59 -11.60 -3.47 2.00
N GLY A 60 -10.79 -4.28 1.33
CA GLY A 60 -11.18 -5.61 0.87
C GLY A 60 -12.16 -5.60 -0.31
N GLU A 61 -12.21 -4.49 -1.07
CA GLU A 61 -13.02 -4.33 -2.29
C GLU A 61 -12.27 -4.84 -3.54
N MET A 62 -11.21 -5.63 -3.36
CA MET A 62 -10.26 -6.08 -4.38
C MET A 62 -9.87 -7.53 -4.16
#